data_AF-A0A849T625-F1
#
_entry.id   AF-A0A849T625-F1
#
_cell.length_a   1.000
_cell.length_b   1.000
_cell.length_c   1.000
_cell.angle_alpha   90.00
_cell.angle_beta   90.00
_cell.angle_gamma   90.00
#
_symmetry.space_group_name_H-M   'P 1'
#
loop_
_entity.id
_entity.type
_entity.pdbx_description
1 polymer ?
#
loop_
_entity_poly.entity_id
_entity_poly.type
_entity_poly.pdbx_seq_one_letter_code
_entity_poly.pdbx_strand_id
1 'polypeptide(L)'
;MEIRLITVREDFEKAFKLLDHQAYPLSFYEYFLKHDLYSQNDALKLIGLFEENECVGTISYRIKKCQYLGRILEINEIHHKGIKAYKKLMDFLDVIASEESCNSIKICKNKAERMNYSIFDRMENYFKNLSF
;
A
#
# COMPACT_ATOMS: atom_id res chain seq x y z
N MET A 1 16.54 -11.31 5.13
CA MET A 1 15.39 -10.50 4.72
C MET A 1 14.12 -11.11 5.29
N GLU A 2 13.37 -10.31 6.03
CA GLU A 2 12.16 -10.69 6.77
C GLU A 2 10.97 -9.95 6.18
N ILE A 3 9.82 -10.61 6.02
CA ILE A 3 8.58 -9.98 5.57
C ILE A 3 7.63 -9.93 6.75
N ARG A 4 7.04 -8.76 7.03
CA ARG A 4 6.03 -8.62 8.08
C ARG A 4 5.02 -7.53 7.79
N LEU A 5 3.85 -7.66 8.42
CA LEU A 5 2.82 -6.63 8.42
C LEU A 5 3.28 -5.44 9.28
N ILE A 6 3.16 -4.23 8.73
CA ILE A 6 3.55 -2.99 9.40
C ILE A 6 2.35 -2.49 10.20
N THR A 7 2.42 -2.63 11.52
CA THR A 7 1.38 -2.19 12.47
C THR A 7 1.90 -1.19 13.49
N VAL A 8 3.22 -1.02 13.59
CA VAL A 8 3.87 -0.13 14.54
C VAL A 8 4.48 1.08 13.85
N ARG A 9 4.42 2.23 14.52
CA ARG A 9 4.89 3.52 13.97
C ARG A 9 6.35 3.48 13.48
N GLU A 10 7.24 2.81 14.20
CA GLU A 10 8.66 2.72 13.85
C GLU A 10 8.88 2.06 12.48
N ASP A 11 8.10 1.03 12.16
CA ASP A 11 8.18 0.34 10.87
C ASP A 11 7.54 1.17 9.76
N PHE A 12 6.49 1.95 10.06
CA PHE A 12 5.96 2.95 9.14
C PHE A 12 6.99 4.01 8.78
N GLU A 13 7.78 4.49 9.76
CA GLU A 13 8.84 5.48 9.50
C GLU A 13 9.93 4.91 8.59
N LYS A 14 10.32 3.64 8.80
CA LYS A 14 11.27 2.95 7.91
C LYS A 14 10.70 2.75 6.50
N ALA A 15 9.44 2.36 6.40
CA ALA A 15 8.74 2.22 5.12
C ALA A 15 8.58 3.55 4.39
N PHE A 16 8.30 4.63 5.11
CA PHE A 16 8.18 5.97 4.52
C PHE A 16 9.50 6.46 3.96
N LYS A 17 10.64 6.16 4.61
CA LYS A 17 12.00 6.46 4.09
C LYS A 17 12.35 5.70 2.80
N LEU A 18 11.63 4.62 2.48
CA LEU A 18 11.80 3.92 1.20
C LEU A 18 11.17 4.70 0.04
N LEU A 19 10.13 5.50 0.31
CA LEU A 19 9.40 6.24 -0.70
C LEU A 19 10.26 7.42 -1.17
N ASP A 20 10.37 7.59 -2.49
CA ASP A 20 10.98 8.79 -3.05
C ASP A 20 10.05 9.98 -2.79
N HIS A 21 10.46 10.87 -1.89
CA HIS A 21 9.69 12.04 -1.47
C HIS A 21 9.40 13.03 -2.61
N GLN A 22 10.13 12.97 -3.74
CA GLN A 22 9.80 13.79 -4.92
C GLN A 22 8.63 13.21 -5.73
N ALA A 23 8.37 11.90 -5.62
CA ALA A 23 7.36 11.19 -6.40
C ALA A 23 6.12 10.77 -5.58
N TYR A 24 6.18 10.87 -4.25
CA TYR A 24 5.09 10.50 -3.37
C TYR A 24 4.50 11.74 -2.66
N PRO A 25 3.26 12.15 -2.99
CA PRO A 25 2.72 13.45 -2.58
C PRO A 25 2.26 13.51 -1.11
N LEU A 26 2.28 12.39 -0.39
CA LEU A 26 1.75 12.31 0.97
C LEU A 26 2.83 12.61 2.01
N SER A 27 2.45 13.38 3.03
CA SER A 27 3.22 13.49 4.27
C SER A 27 3.27 12.14 5.02
N PHE A 28 4.21 12.01 5.96
CA PHE A 28 4.29 10.81 6.81
C PHE A 28 2.96 10.55 7.54
N TYR A 29 2.30 11.59 8.02
CA TYR A 29 1.03 11.45 8.74
C TYR A 29 -0.09 10.94 7.84
N GLU A 30 -0.21 11.48 6.62
CA GLU A 30 -1.19 10.99 5.63
C GLU A 30 -0.88 9.55 5.19
N TYR A 31 0.40 9.22 5.00
CA TYR A 31 0.83 7.85 4.73
C TYR A 31 0.45 6.90 5.86
N PHE A 32 0.73 7.28 7.11
CA PHE A 32 0.37 6.52 8.28
C PHE A 32 -1.15 6.31 8.36
N LEU A 33 -1.95 7.38 8.30
CA LEU A 33 -3.42 7.31 8.35
C LEU A 33 -4.04 6.45 7.24
N LYS A 34 -3.46 6.49 6.03
CA LYS A 34 -3.90 5.65 4.91
C LYS A 34 -3.86 4.15 5.25
N HIS A 35 -2.94 3.76 6.14
CA HIS A 35 -2.66 2.37 6.49
C HIS A 35 -3.03 1.99 7.94
N ASP A 36 -3.22 2.97 8.83
CA ASP A 36 -3.52 2.76 10.25
C ASP A 36 -4.99 2.38 10.51
N LEU A 37 -5.87 2.49 9.51
CA LEU A 37 -7.30 2.14 9.60
C LEU A 37 -7.57 0.62 9.60
N TYR A 38 -6.68 -0.19 10.20
CA TYR A 38 -6.71 -1.65 10.23
C TYR A 38 -8.03 -2.29 10.71
N SER A 39 -8.88 -1.54 11.41
CA SER A 39 -10.15 -2.02 11.97
C SER A 39 -11.32 -2.07 10.98
N GLN A 40 -11.17 -1.56 9.76
CA GLN A 40 -12.23 -1.61 8.74
C GLN A 40 -12.06 -2.84 7.83
N ASN A 41 -13.17 -3.49 7.48
CA ASN A 41 -13.19 -4.74 6.69
C ASN A 41 -12.55 -4.60 5.28
N ASP A 42 -12.35 -3.38 4.78
CA ASP A 42 -11.71 -3.08 3.49
C ASP A 42 -10.42 -2.23 3.64
N ALA A 43 -9.82 -2.24 4.83
CA ALA A 43 -8.65 -1.44 5.14
C ALA A 43 -7.42 -1.79 4.29
N LEU A 44 -6.64 -0.77 3.96
CA LEU A 44 -5.41 -0.90 3.19
C LEU A 44 -4.25 -1.31 4.09
N LYS A 45 -3.92 -2.60 4.07
CA LYS A 45 -2.82 -3.19 4.83
C LYS A 45 -1.47 -2.87 4.17
N LEU A 46 -0.43 -2.77 4.98
CA LEU A 46 0.94 -2.50 4.51
C LEU A 46 1.89 -3.60 4.99
N ILE A 47 2.60 -4.24 4.06
CA ILE A 47 3.67 -5.19 4.35
C ILE A 47 5.01 -4.54 4.02
N GLY A 48 6.00 -4.79 4.89
CA GLY A 48 7.39 -4.41 4.68
C GLY A 48 8.30 -5.63 4.52
N LEU A 49 9.29 -5.53 3.63
CA LEU A 49 10.44 -6.40 3.53
C LEU A 49 11.64 -5.69 4.16
N PHE A 50 12.21 -6.30 5.19
CA PHE A 50 13.30 -5.74 5.98
C PHE A 50 14.59 -6.54 5.78
N GLU A 51 15.71 -5.84 5.61
CA GLU A 51 17.07 -6.40 5.61
C GLU A 51 17.87 -5.59 6.64
N GLU A 52 18.45 -6.26 7.64
CA GLU A 52 19.25 -5.60 8.69
C GLU A 52 18.55 -4.40 9.36
N ASN A 53 17.24 -4.54 9.61
CA ASN A 53 16.37 -3.50 10.19
C ASN A 53 16.08 -2.29 9.28
N GLU A 54 16.54 -2.30 8.02
CA GLU A 54 16.14 -1.34 7.01
C GLU A 54 14.99 -1.86 6.15
N CYS A 55 14.02 -1.00 5.83
CA CYS A 55 12.96 -1.34 4.89
C CYS A 55 13.48 -1.25 3.45
N VAL A 56 13.54 -2.40 2.78
CA VAL A 56 14.01 -2.52 1.38
C VAL A 56 12.87 -2.74 0.40
N GLY A 57 11.64 -2.95 0.88
CA GLY A 57 10.47 -3.12 0.04
C GLY A 57 9.16 -2.97 0.79
N THR A 58 8.11 -2.51 0.13
CA THR A 58 6.75 -2.42 0.68
C THR A 58 5.71 -2.88 -0.33
N ILE A 59 4.62 -3.47 0.19
CA ILE A 59 3.40 -3.78 -0.56
C ILE A 59 2.21 -3.22 0.21
N SER A 60 1.43 -2.40 -0.46
CA SER A 60 0.13 -1.90 -0.01
C SER A 60 -0.96 -2.72 -0.67
N TYR A 61 -1.83 -3.35 0.11
CA TYR A 61 -2.88 -4.23 -0.40
C TYR A 61 -4.17 -4.17 0.41
N ARG A 62 -5.26 -4.66 -0.17
CA ARG A 62 -6.53 -4.88 0.53
C ARG A 62 -7.23 -6.13 -0.02
N ILE A 63 -8.13 -6.69 0.77
CA ILE A 63 -8.95 -7.83 0.35
C ILE A 63 -10.32 -7.33 -0.06
N LYS A 64 -10.68 -7.46 -1.33
CA LYS A 64 -11.99 -7.05 -1.84
C LYS A 64 -12.89 -8.26 -2.06
N LYS A 65 -14.10 -8.21 -1.51
CA LYS A 65 -15.14 -9.23 -1.78
C LYS A 65 -15.92 -8.86 -3.05
N CYS A 66 -15.96 -9.77 -4.02
CA CYS A 66 -16.70 -9.63 -5.26
C CYS A 66 -17.74 -10.77 -5.35
N GLN A 67 -18.99 -10.43 -5.67
CA GLN A 67 -20.08 -11.41 -5.73
C GLN A 67 -19.81 -12.60 -6.66
N TYR A 68 -19.11 -12.38 -7.78
CA TYR A 68 -18.89 -13.40 -8.81
C TYR A 68 -17.46 -13.97 -8.83
N LEU A 69 -16.50 -13.27 -8.23
CA LEU A 69 -15.07 -13.61 -8.29
C LEU A 69 -14.50 -14.03 -6.92
N GLY A 70 -15.35 -14.11 -5.90
CA GLY A 70 -14.95 -14.45 -4.54
C GLY A 70 -14.11 -13.33 -3.90
N ARG A 71 -13.01 -13.69 -3.23
CA ARG A 71 -12.10 -12.73 -2.60
C ARG A 71 -10.94 -12.41 -3.53
N ILE A 72 -10.65 -11.13 -3.69
CA ILE A 72 -9.56 -10.64 -4.54
C ILE A 72 -8.54 -9.94 -3.65
N LEU A 73 -7.27 -10.36 -3.76
CA LEU A 73 -6.14 -9.63 -3.22
C LEU A 73 -5.82 -8.47 -4.18
N GLU A 74 -6.19 -7.25 -3.81
CA GLU A 74 -5.92 -6.06 -4.61
C GLU A 74 -4.63 -5.40 -4.11
N ILE A 75 -3.61 -5.33 -4.97
CA ILE A 75 -2.35 -4.66 -4.70
C ILE A 75 -2.42 -3.24 -5.26
N ASN A 76 -2.32 -2.27 -4.37
CA ASN A 76 -2.42 -0.86 -4.70
C ASN A 76 -1.05 -0.26 -5.05
N GLU A 77 -0.03 -0.55 -4.24
CA GLU A 77 1.30 0.05 -4.38
C GLU A 77 2.38 -0.96 -4.03
N ILE A 78 3.49 -0.89 -4.76
CA ILE A 78 4.68 -1.69 -4.52
C ILE A 78 5.88 -0.76 -4.66
N HIS A 79 6.73 -0.71 -3.63
CA HIS A 79 7.99 0.02 -3.64
C HIS A 79 9.11 -0.94 -3.26
N HIS A 80 10.29 -0.80 -3.87
CA HIS A 80 11.41 -1.69 -3.58
C HIS A 80 12.76 -1.07 -3.95
N LYS A 81 13.81 -1.46 -3.23
CA LYS A 81 15.21 -1.19 -3.54
C LYS A 81 15.80 -2.42 -4.25
N GLY A 82 15.82 -2.38 -5.58
CA GLY A 82 16.46 -3.41 -6.41
C GLY A 82 15.60 -4.66 -6.68
N ILE A 83 16.12 -5.53 -7.56
CA ILE A 83 15.35 -6.64 -8.14
C ILE A 83 15.14 -7.81 -7.17
N LYS A 84 16.08 -8.02 -6.24
CA LYS A 84 16.01 -9.06 -5.20
C LYS A 84 14.83 -8.82 -4.26
N ALA A 85 14.63 -7.57 -3.85
CA ALA A 85 13.50 -7.17 -3.01
C ALA A 85 12.17 -7.35 -3.76
N TYR A 86 12.10 -6.89 -5.01
CA TYR A 86 10.91 -7.08 -5.86
C TYR A 86 10.51 -8.55 -5.99
N LYS A 87 11.46 -9.43 -6.32
CA LYS A 87 11.19 -10.86 -6.47
C LYS A 87 10.61 -11.46 -5.20
N LYS A 88 11.23 -11.18 -4.04
CA LYS A 88 10.71 -11.67 -2.75
C LYS A 88 9.32 -11.16 -2.43
N LEU A 89 9.04 -9.89 -2.71
CA LEU A 89 7.72 -9.31 -2.52
C LEU A 89 6.68 -9.99 -3.41
N MET A 90 7.02 -10.27 -4.68
CA MET A 90 6.13 -10.96 -5.61
C MET A 90 5.88 -12.41 -5.22
N ASP A 91 6.92 -13.16 -4.85
CA ASP A 91 6.80 -14.54 -4.37
C ASP A 91 5.93 -14.63 -3.10
N PHE A 92 5.89 -13.55 -2.30
CA PHE A 92 5.07 -13.49 -1.09
C PHE A 92 3.59 -13.18 -1.35
N LEU A 93 3.22 -12.66 -2.53
CA LEU A 93 1.82 -12.37 -2.85
C LEU A 93 0.95 -13.63 -2.85
N ASP A 94 1.49 -14.75 -3.33
CA ASP A 94 0.79 -16.03 -3.34
C ASP A 94 0.54 -16.55 -1.92
N VAL A 95 1.45 -16.27 -0.98
CA VAL A 95 1.30 -16.61 0.43
C VAL A 95 0.13 -15.82 1.04
N ILE A 96 0.10 -14.50 0.84
CA ILE A 96 -1.00 -13.63 1.33
C ILE A 96 -2.34 -14.09 0.73
N ALA A 97 -2.37 -14.34 -0.58
CA ALA A 97 -3.59 -14.75 -1.27
C ALA A 97 -4.12 -16.08 -0.73
N SER A 98 -3.22 -17.03 -0.45
CA SER A 98 -3.59 -18.31 0.17
C SER A 98 -4.12 -18.13 1.59
N GLU A 99 -3.41 -17.38 2.45
CA GLU A 99 -3.81 -17.14 3.84
C GLU A 99 -5.17 -16.43 3.95
N GLU A 100 -5.44 -15.45 3.08
CA GLU A 100 -6.68 -14.68 3.07
C GLU A 100 -7.82 -15.36 2.27
N SER A 101 -7.57 -16.57 1.75
CA SER A 101 -8.50 -17.35 0.92
C SER A 101 -8.97 -16.59 -0.32
N CYS A 102 -8.03 -15.93 -1.01
CA CYS A 102 -8.27 -15.19 -2.23
C CYS A 102 -8.24 -16.10 -3.45
N ASN A 103 -9.18 -15.86 -4.38
CA ASN A 103 -9.29 -16.60 -5.63
C ASN A 103 -8.46 -15.98 -6.75
N SER A 104 -8.08 -14.71 -6.59
CA SER A 104 -7.30 -13.98 -7.59
C SER A 104 -6.50 -12.84 -6.97
N ILE A 105 -5.45 -12.42 -7.67
CA ILE A 105 -4.61 -11.28 -7.34
C ILE A 105 -4.76 -10.24 -8.44
N LYS A 106 -5.04 -9.00 -8.06
CA LYS A 106 -5.16 -7.85 -8.97
C LYS A 106 -4.11 -6.81 -8.63
N ILE A 107 -3.21 -6.50 -9.55
CA ILE A 107 -2.20 -5.45 -9.37
C ILE A 107 -2.65 -4.18 -10.10
N CYS A 108 -2.96 -3.13 -9.34
CA CYS A 108 -3.36 -1.84 -9.88
C CYS A 108 -2.11 -1.05 -10.28
N LYS A 109 -1.88 -0.91 -11.60
CA LYS A 109 -0.73 -0.14 -12.14
C LYS A 109 -0.97 1.37 -12.26
N ASN A 110 -2.16 1.87 -11.93
CA ASN A 110 -2.54 3.24 -12.24
C ASN A 110 -1.86 4.26 -11.32
N LYS A 111 -0.92 5.03 -11.89
CA LYS A 111 -0.36 6.25 -11.27
C LYS A 111 -1.44 7.31 -10.97
N ALA A 112 -2.53 7.33 -11.73
CA ALA A 112 -3.57 8.36 -11.62
C ALA A 112 -4.34 8.34 -10.28
N GLU A 113 -4.46 7.19 -9.61
CA GLU A 113 -5.09 7.13 -8.29
C GLU A 113 -4.22 7.77 -7.20
N ARG A 114 -2.89 7.86 -7.39
CA ARG A 114 -1.97 8.46 -6.40
C ARG A 114 -2.21 9.96 -6.18
N MET A 115 -2.68 10.67 -7.21
CA MET A 115 -3.00 12.11 -7.15
C MET A 115 -4.31 12.42 -6.41
N ASN A 116 -5.15 11.43 -6.12
CA ASN A 116 -6.44 11.62 -5.43
C ASN A 116 -6.40 11.28 -3.93
N TYR A 117 -5.21 11.09 -3.34
CA TYR A 117 -5.08 10.75 -1.91
C TYR A 117 -4.57 11.89 -1.03
N SER A 118 -3.94 12.92 -1.59
CA SER A 118 -3.59 14.12 -0.82
C SER A 118 -4.88 14.78 -0.35
N ILE A 119 -5.01 14.99 0.95
CA ILE A 119 -6.18 15.67 1.52
C ILE A 119 -6.27 17.08 0.94
N PHE A 120 -5.12 17.72 0.70
CA PHE A 120 -5.03 19.01 0.04
C PHE A 120 -5.53 18.96 -1.40
N ASP A 121 -5.15 17.96 -2.20
CA ASP A 121 -5.61 17.85 -3.59
C ASP A 121 -7.12 17.55 -3.65
N ARG A 122 -7.65 16.78 -2.69
CA ARG A 122 -9.11 16.58 -2.55
C ARG A 122 -9.83 17.87 -2.19
N MET A 123 -9.30 18.64 -1.23
CA MET A 123 -9.87 19.94 -0.86
C MET A 123 -9.79 20.92 -2.04
N GLU A 124 -8.65 21.00 -2.72
CA GLU A 124 -8.46 21.87 -3.88
C GLU A 124 -9.43 21.51 -5.02
N ASN A 125 -9.58 20.23 -5.34
CA ASN A 125 -10.56 19.77 -6.33
C ASN A 125 -12.00 20.03 -5.89
N TYR A 126 -12.30 19.87 -4.60
CA TYR A 126 -13.62 20.20 -4.05
C TYR A 126 -13.92 21.70 -4.19
N PHE A 127 -12.97 22.58 -3.87
CA PHE A 127 -13.12 24.03 -4.05
C PHE A 127 -13.21 24.44 -5.53
N LYS A 128 -12.42 23.82 -6.41
CA LYS A 128 -12.52 24.03 -7.87
C LYS A 128 -13.91 23.66 -8.40
N ASN A 129 -14.50 22.58 -7.88
CA ASN A 129 -15.85 22.15 -8.28
C ASN A 129 -16.99 22.97 -7.64
N LEU A 130 -16.72 23.69 -6.56
CA LEU A 130 -17.66 24.65 -5.95
C LEU A 130 -17.62 26.04 -6.61
N SER A 131 -16.62 26.31 -7.45
CA SER A 131 -16.42 27.60 -8.12
C SER A 131 -17.13 27.69 -9.48
N PHE A 132 -18.31 27.08 -9.60
CA PHE A 132 -19.23 27.19 -10.74
C PHE A 132 -20.61 27.65 -10.27
#